data_AF-A0A7X2MU72-F1
#
_entry.id   AF-A0A7X2MU72-F1
#
_cell.length_a   1.000
_cell.length_b   1.000
_cell.length_c   1.000
_cell.angle_alpha   90.00
_cell.angle_beta   90.00
_cell.angle_gamma   90.00
#
_symmetry.space_group_name_H-M   'P 1'
#
loop_
_entity.id
_entity.type
_entity.pdbx_description
1 polymer ?
#
loop_
_entity_poly.entity_id
_entity_poly.type
_entity_poly.pdbx_seq_one_letter_code
_entity_poly.pdbx_strand_id
1 'polypeptide(L)'
;TLIRSLAMKHQMLIGAGLIERADDGRLYNAYVACMPDGSMHTHRKLHAFEHPSISSGDRFTVFETPWGVKVGILICWDNNLVENVRATALLGADILLAPHQTGGTDSRSPYAMKPIPLTLWAERETRREEITAAFKG
;
A
#
# COMPACT_ATOMS: atom_id res chain seq x y z
N THR A 1 10.31 -6.98 -14.18
CA THR A 1 9.81 -7.36 -12.85
C THR A 1 8.50 -8.12 -13.02
N LEU A 2 8.10 -8.96 -12.05
CA LEU A 2 6.87 -9.76 -12.11
C LEU A 2 5.63 -8.88 -12.37
N ILE A 3 5.46 -7.81 -11.59
CA ILE A 3 4.32 -6.89 -11.74
C ILE A 3 4.25 -6.26 -13.13
N ARG A 4 5.39 -5.87 -13.72
CA ARG A 4 5.46 -5.34 -15.09
C ARG A 4 5.00 -6.37 -16.11
N SER A 5 5.50 -7.60 -16.00
CA SER A 5 5.11 -8.68 -16.92
C SER A 5 3.62 -8.97 -16.83
N LEU A 6 3.03 -8.94 -15.63
CA LEU A 6 1.60 -9.17 -15.45
C LEU A 6 0.77 -7.99 -15.96
N ALA A 7 1.16 -6.75 -15.67
CA ALA A 7 0.45 -5.55 -16.13
C ALA A 7 0.38 -5.50 -17.66
N MET A 8 1.51 -5.74 -18.33
CA MET A 8 1.58 -5.79 -19.79
C MET A 8 0.81 -6.98 -20.36
N LYS A 9 0.93 -8.19 -19.78
CA LYS A 9 0.21 -9.38 -20.26
C LYS A 9 -1.31 -9.22 -20.15
N HIS A 10 -1.79 -8.65 -19.06
CA HIS A 10 -3.21 -8.54 -18.76
C HIS A 10 -3.83 -7.22 -19.22
N GLN A 11 -3.02 -6.29 -19.73
CA GLN A 11 -3.46 -4.95 -20.13
C GLN A 11 -4.19 -4.22 -19.00
N MET A 12 -3.63 -4.31 -17.79
CA MET A 12 -4.21 -3.74 -16.57
C MET A 12 -3.20 -2.82 -15.85
N LEU A 13 -3.71 -1.81 -15.15
CA LEU A 13 -2.95 -1.19 -14.08
C LEU A 13 -2.89 -2.18 -12.90
N ILE A 14 -1.68 -2.56 -12.49
CA ILE A 14 -1.46 -3.47 -11.37
C ILE A 14 -0.60 -2.76 -10.34
N GLY A 15 -1.09 -2.71 -9.10
CA GLY A 15 -0.39 -2.12 -7.97
C GLY A 15 0.10 -3.14 -6.95
N ALA A 16 1.20 -2.85 -6.26
CA ALA A 16 1.72 -3.66 -5.17
C ALA A 16 2.43 -2.79 -4.11
N GLY A 17 2.22 -3.13 -2.83
CA GLY A 17 2.97 -2.57 -1.72
C GLY A 17 4.29 -3.30 -1.49
N LEU A 18 5.35 -2.57 -1.11
CA LEU A 18 6.65 -3.12 -0.77
C LEU A 18 7.42 -2.19 0.19
N ILE A 19 8.48 -2.72 0.79
CA ILE A 19 9.53 -1.90 1.39
C ILE A 19 10.54 -1.58 0.31
N GLU A 20 10.61 -0.32 -0.10
CA GLU A 20 11.59 0.18 -1.04
C GLU A 20 12.88 0.52 -0.29
N ARG A 21 14.03 0.15 -0.86
CA ARG A 21 15.34 0.65 -0.43
C ARG A 21 15.85 1.63 -1.49
N ALA A 22 15.98 2.89 -1.12
CA ALA A 22 16.52 3.92 -2.00
C ALA A 22 18.05 3.79 -2.14
N ASP A 23 18.63 4.47 -3.13
CA ASP A 23 20.07 4.46 -3.41
C ASP A 23 20.90 4.99 -2.23
N ASP A 24 20.34 5.91 -1.44
CA ASP A 24 20.94 6.43 -0.21
C ASP A 24 20.80 5.49 1.01
N GLY A 25 20.21 4.31 0.80
CA GLY A 25 20.01 3.28 1.81
C GLY A 25 18.78 3.46 2.69
N ARG A 26 18.02 4.57 2.56
CA ARG A 26 16.77 4.75 3.31
C ARG A 26 15.71 3.75 2.87
N LEU A 27 14.92 3.30 3.85
CA LEU A 27 13.80 2.41 3.62
C LEU A 27 12.48 3.20 3.60
N TYR A 28 11.58 2.85 2.70
CA TYR A 28 10.27 3.48 2.56
C TYR A 28 9.18 2.42 2.47
N ASN A 29 8.03 2.69 3.08
CA ASN A 29 6.80 1.99 2.74
C ASN A 29 6.28 2.58 1.44
N ALA A 30 6.37 1.80 0.36
CA ALA A 30 6.07 2.24 -0.98
C ALA A 30 4.95 1.42 -1.59
N TYR A 31 4.16 2.07 -2.43
CA TYR A 31 3.21 1.41 -3.33
C TYR A 31 3.57 1.75 -4.76
N VAL A 32 3.78 0.72 -5.56
CA VAL A 32 4.13 0.84 -6.98
C VAL A 32 2.91 0.46 -7.81
N ALA A 33 2.51 1.33 -8.73
CA ALA A 33 1.51 1.07 -9.75
C ALA A 33 2.22 0.92 -11.11
N CYS A 34 2.02 -0.21 -11.77
CA CYS A 34 2.51 -0.49 -13.11
C CYS A 34 1.37 -0.37 -14.12
N MET A 35 1.59 0.40 -15.18
CA MET A 35 0.65 0.56 -16.28
C MET A 35 0.75 -0.59 -17.31
N PRO A 36 -0.25 -0.74 -18.20
CA PRO A 36 -0.23 -1.71 -19.30
C PRO A 36 0.95 -1.57 -20.28
N ASP A 37 1.51 -0.37 -20.41
CA ASP A 37 2.70 -0.10 -21.24
C ASP A 37 4.03 -0.40 -20.50
N GLY A 38 3.94 -0.79 -19.22
CA GLY A 38 5.06 -1.06 -18.35
C GLY A 38 5.62 0.17 -17.62
N SER A 39 5.09 1.38 -17.82
CA SER A 39 5.48 2.53 -17.00
C SER A 39 5.12 2.28 -15.52
N MET A 40 5.92 2.86 -14.63
CA MET A 40 5.86 2.62 -13.18
C MET A 40 5.72 3.94 -12.43
N HIS A 41 4.78 3.99 -11.51
CA HIS A 41 4.55 5.11 -10.60
C HIS A 41 4.73 4.62 -9.18
N THR A 42 5.63 5.27 -8.42
CA THR A 42 5.92 4.89 -7.05
C THR A 42 5.45 5.99 -6.11
N HIS A 43 4.69 5.62 -5.10
CA HIS A 43 4.32 6.50 -4.00
C HIS A 43 4.97 6.00 -2.72
N ARG A 44 5.72 6.86 -2.04
CA ARG A 44 6.26 6.60 -0.71
C ARG A 44 5.31 7.21 0.31
N LYS A 45 4.85 6.40 1.27
CA LYS A 45 3.88 6.80 2.31
C LYS A 45 4.31 8.10 2.98
N LEU A 46 3.41 9.08 3.03
CA LEU A 46 3.73 10.42 3.54
C LEU A 46 3.90 10.42 5.06
N HIS A 47 3.07 9.65 5.76
CA HIS A 47 3.08 9.56 7.22
C HIS A 47 3.56 8.17 7.64
N ALA A 48 4.87 7.93 7.51
CA ALA A 48 5.48 6.68 7.95
C ALA A 48 5.73 6.70 9.46
N PHE A 49 4.96 5.90 10.20
CA PHE A 49 5.09 5.75 11.66
C PHE A 49 5.12 4.28 12.10
N GLU A 50 4.93 3.36 11.17
CA GLU A 50 4.87 1.91 11.42
C GLU A 50 6.17 1.34 11.98
N HIS A 51 7.32 1.96 11.67
CA HIS A 51 8.61 1.51 12.17
C HIS A 51 9.66 2.64 12.09
N PRO A 52 10.54 2.83 13.10
CA PRO A 52 11.53 3.91 13.12
C PRO A 52 12.53 3.92 11.97
N SER A 53 12.80 2.75 11.35
CA SER A 53 13.70 2.65 10.20
C SER A 53 13.04 3.01 8.87
N ILE A 54 11.72 3.21 8.83
CA ILE A 54 11.00 3.59 7.61
C ILE A 54 10.87 5.11 7.57
N SER A 55 11.41 5.70 6.52
CA SER A 55 11.35 7.14 6.26
C SER A 55 10.00 7.52 5.66
N SER A 56 9.58 8.76 5.93
CA SER A 56 8.40 9.36 5.29
C SER A 56 8.73 9.84 3.88
N GLY A 57 7.78 9.65 2.96
CA GLY A 57 7.80 10.23 1.62
C GLY A 57 7.66 11.75 1.65
N ASP A 58 8.02 12.40 0.56
CA ASP A 58 8.13 13.85 0.45
C ASP A 58 7.19 14.48 -0.59
N ARG A 59 6.37 13.68 -1.27
CA ARG A 59 5.52 14.14 -2.37
C ARG A 59 4.27 13.30 -2.58
N PHE A 60 3.23 13.95 -3.06
CA PHE A 60 2.06 13.27 -3.61
C PHE A 60 2.40 12.60 -4.95
N THR A 61 1.71 11.51 -5.25
CA THR A 61 1.86 10.78 -6.52
C THR A 61 0.52 10.76 -7.23
N VAL A 62 0.40 11.59 -8.26
CA VAL A 62 -0.75 11.64 -9.18
C VAL A 62 -0.21 11.48 -10.60
N PHE A 63 -0.83 10.61 -11.39
CA PHE A 63 -0.39 10.30 -12.75
C PHE A 63 -1.56 10.11 -13.70
N GLU A 64 -1.32 10.45 -14.97
CA GLU A 64 -2.26 10.23 -16.06
C GLU A 64 -2.37 8.76 -16.41
N THR A 65 -3.53 8.35 -16.90
CA THR A 65 -3.74 7.01 -17.44
C THR A 65 -4.21 7.10 -18.90
N PRO A 66 -4.00 6.06 -19.73
CA PRO A 66 -4.49 6.05 -21.11
C PRO A 66 -6.02 6.00 -21.21
N TRP A 67 -6.72 5.88 -20.08
CA TRP A 67 -8.18 5.87 -19.99
C TRP A 67 -8.78 7.26 -19.77
N GLY A 68 -7.95 8.31 -19.78
CA GLY A 68 -8.42 9.69 -19.60
C GLY A 68 -8.82 10.04 -18.17
N VAL A 69 -8.39 9.24 -17.19
CA VAL A 69 -8.53 9.53 -15.75
C VAL A 69 -7.17 9.65 -15.10
N LYS A 70 -7.03 10.52 -14.10
CA LYS A 70 -5.83 10.60 -13.27
C LYS A 70 -5.98 9.77 -12.03
N VAL A 71 -4.91 9.08 -11.67
CA VAL A 71 -4.87 8.23 -10.49
C VAL A 71 -3.92 8.83 -9.47
N GLY A 72 -4.40 9.01 -8.25
CA GLY A 72 -3.60 9.32 -7.07
C GLY A 72 -3.37 8.08 -6.21
N ILE A 73 -2.30 8.08 -5.40
CA ILE A 73 -2.01 6.99 -4.45
C ILE A 73 -1.82 7.59 -3.06
N LEU A 74 -2.48 7.03 -2.05
CA LEU A 74 -2.25 7.31 -0.63
C LEU A 74 -2.30 6.02 0.18
N ILE A 75 -1.34 5.80 1.09
CA ILE A 75 -1.18 4.52 1.78
C ILE A 75 -1.71 4.59 3.22
N CYS A 76 -2.60 3.66 3.55
CA CYS A 76 -3.08 3.44 4.92
C CYS A 76 -3.54 4.76 5.58
N TRP A 77 -2.85 5.17 6.66
CA TRP A 77 -3.13 6.38 7.43
C TRP A 77 -3.11 7.68 6.62
N ASP A 78 -2.39 7.74 5.49
CA ASP A 78 -2.42 8.92 4.63
C ASP A 78 -3.84 9.28 4.17
N ASN A 79 -4.71 8.27 4.03
CA ASN A 79 -6.11 8.42 3.65
C ASN A 79 -7.00 9.00 4.77
N ASN A 80 -6.56 8.91 6.03
CA ASN A 80 -7.34 9.36 7.18
C ASN A 80 -7.16 10.86 7.45
N LEU A 81 -6.12 11.47 6.87
CA LEU A 81 -5.90 12.91 6.92
C LEU A 81 -6.56 13.54 5.70
N VAL A 82 -7.68 14.24 5.93
CA VAL A 82 -8.51 14.81 4.86
C VAL A 82 -7.72 15.76 3.95
N GLU A 83 -6.72 16.44 4.49
CA GLU A 83 -5.82 17.32 3.74
C GLU A 83 -5.03 16.58 2.66
N ASN A 84 -4.60 15.34 2.91
CA ASN A 84 -3.89 14.55 1.90
C ASN A 84 -4.80 14.18 0.74
N VAL A 85 -6.02 13.74 1.05
CA VAL A 85 -7.04 13.41 0.04
C VAL A 85 -7.39 14.65 -0.77
N ARG A 86 -7.60 15.79 -0.09
CA ARG A 86 -7.87 17.08 -0.74
C ARG A 86 -6.71 17.53 -1.63
N ALA A 87 -5.48 17.46 -1.15
CA ALA A 87 -4.30 17.82 -1.94
C ALA A 87 -4.17 16.93 -3.19
N THR A 88 -4.40 15.62 -3.04
CA THR A 88 -4.37 14.67 -4.17
C THR A 88 -5.45 14.99 -5.20
N ALA A 89 -6.67 15.32 -4.76
CA ALA A 89 -7.75 15.76 -5.65
C ALA A 89 -7.45 17.09 -6.34
N LEU A 90 -6.86 18.07 -5.62
CA LEU A 90 -6.45 19.36 -6.19
C LEU A 90 -5.31 19.25 -7.21
N LEU A 91 -4.48 18.21 -7.10
CA LEU A 91 -3.49 17.83 -8.12
C LEU A 91 -4.13 17.14 -9.35
N GLY A 92 -5.45 16.96 -9.33
CA GLY A 92 -6.26 16.50 -10.45
C GLY A 92 -6.58 15.01 -10.44
N ALA A 93 -6.33 14.29 -9.34
CA ALA A 93 -6.71 12.87 -9.27
C ALA A 93 -8.23 12.69 -9.32
N ASP A 94 -8.69 11.89 -10.29
CA ASP A 94 -10.08 11.46 -10.41
C ASP A 94 -10.35 10.19 -9.58
N ILE A 95 -9.34 9.32 -9.49
CA ILE A 95 -9.38 8.05 -8.75
C ILE A 95 -8.27 8.05 -7.71
N LEU A 96 -8.61 7.69 -6.48
CA LEU A 96 -7.64 7.45 -5.41
C LEU A 96 -7.44 5.94 -5.20
N LEU A 97 -6.24 5.44 -5.47
CA LEU A 97 -5.80 4.14 -4.97
C LEU A 97 -5.43 4.27 -3.49
N ALA A 98 -6.23 3.64 -2.64
CA ALA A 98 -6.10 3.70 -1.19
C ALA A 98 -5.74 2.32 -0.58
N PRO A 99 -4.56 1.73 -0.90
CA PRO A 99 -4.14 0.48 -0.27
C PRO A 99 -4.05 0.65 1.25
N HIS A 100 -4.70 -0.24 1.98
CA HIS A 100 -4.93 -0.10 3.42
C HIS A 100 -4.73 -1.44 4.14
N GLN A 101 -4.14 -1.38 5.34
CA GLN A 101 -4.11 -2.51 6.27
C GLN A 101 -4.30 -1.97 7.69
N THR A 102 -5.52 -2.13 8.23
CA THR A 102 -5.92 -1.73 9.59
C THR A 102 -6.02 -2.91 10.56
N GLY A 103 -5.80 -4.13 10.08
CA GLY A 103 -5.77 -5.32 10.90
C GLY A 103 -4.55 -5.39 11.83
N GLY A 104 -4.59 -6.29 12.80
CA GLY A 104 -3.52 -6.48 13.79
C GLY A 104 -3.62 -5.52 14.97
N THR A 105 -4.77 -4.88 15.16
CA THR A 105 -5.02 -3.89 16.23
C THR A 105 -6.20 -4.33 17.10
N ASP A 106 -6.31 -3.77 18.31
CA ASP A 106 -7.48 -3.94 19.19
C ASP A 106 -8.69 -3.14 18.68
N SER A 107 -9.05 -3.38 17.43
CA SER A 107 -10.23 -2.82 16.79
C SER A 107 -11.49 -3.33 17.48
N ARG A 108 -12.48 -2.44 17.63
CA ARG A 108 -13.82 -2.80 18.15
C ARG A 108 -14.65 -3.61 17.16
N SER A 109 -14.28 -3.63 15.88
CA SER A 109 -15.00 -4.41 14.87
C SER A 109 -14.82 -5.90 15.16
N PRO A 110 -15.90 -6.70 15.20
CA PRO A 110 -15.81 -8.15 15.40
C PRO A 110 -15.17 -8.86 14.20
N TYR A 111 -15.10 -8.22 13.04
CA TYR A 111 -14.54 -8.79 11.80
C TYR A 111 -13.14 -8.25 11.46
N ALA A 112 -12.55 -7.41 12.33
CA ALA A 112 -11.21 -6.91 12.12
C ALA A 112 -10.18 -7.92 12.64
N MET A 113 -9.17 -8.21 11.82
CA MET A 113 -7.99 -8.98 12.24
C MET A 113 -7.44 -8.41 13.54
N LYS A 114 -7.41 -9.23 14.60
CA LYS A 114 -6.91 -8.88 15.93
C LYS A 114 -5.38 -8.94 15.98
N PRO A 115 -4.73 -8.44 17.04
CA PRO A 115 -3.31 -8.67 17.25
C PRO A 115 -3.02 -10.18 17.25
N ILE A 116 -2.08 -10.59 16.40
CA ILE A 116 -1.70 -12.00 16.28
C ILE A 116 -0.57 -12.25 17.28
N PRO A 117 -0.72 -13.23 18.20
CA PRO A 117 0.37 -13.59 19.10
C PRO A 117 1.64 -13.94 18.33
N LEU A 118 2.78 -13.40 18.78
CA LEU A 118 4.08 -13.65 18.10
C LEU A 118 4.42 -15.13 18.04
N THR A 119 4.03 -15.91 19.05
CA THR A 119 4.19 -17.37 19.07
C THR A 119 3.43 -18.05 17.94
N LEU A 120 2.16 -17.67 17.73
CA LEU A 120 1.36 -18.18 16.62
C LEU A 120 1.96 -17.80 15.26
N TRP A 121 2.49 -16.58 15.11
CA TRP A 121 3.18 -16.17 13.88
C TRP A 121 4.49 -16.94 13.64
N ALA A 122 5.26 -17.20 14.70
CA ALA A 122 6.50 -17.98 14.61
C ALA A 122 6.23 -19.43 14.21
N GLU A 123 5.13 -20.01 14.69
CA GLU A 123 4.69 -21.39 14.43
C GLU A 123 3.73 -21.51 13.23
N ARG A 124 3.58 -20.45 12.43
CA ARG A 124 2.55 -20.37 11.35
C ARG A 124 2.58 -21.51 10.33
N GLU A 125 3.73 -22.15 10.12
CA GLU A 125 3.84 -23.27 9.18
C GLU A 125 3.20 -24.55 9.74
N THR A 126 3.33 -24.80 11.04
CA THR A 126 2.74 -25.97 11.71
C THR A 126 1.31 -25.69 12.17
N ARG A 127 0.98 -24.43 12.47
CA ARG A 127 -0.35 -23.98 12.94
C ARG A 127 -1.12 -23.23 11.86
N ARG A 128 -1.11 -23.77 10.63
CA ARG A 128 -1.63 -23.08 9.44
C ARG A 128 -3.13 -22.76 9.51
N GLU A 129 -3.92 -23.65 10.09
CA GLU A 129 -5.37 -23.41 10.25
C GLU A 129 -5.64 -22.27 11.24
N GLU A 130 -4.94 -22.27 12.38
CA GLU A 130 -5.09 -21.27 13.43
C GLU A 130 -4.65 -19.88 12.97
N ILE A 131 -3.51 -19.76 12.28
CA ILE A 131 -3.05 -18.47 11.74
C ILE A 131 -4.00 -17.96 10.64
N THR A 132 -4.55 -18.87 9.82
CA THR A 132 -5.52 -18.50 8.78
C THR A 132 -6.84 -18.00 9.40
N ALA A 133 -7.29 -18.62 10.49
CA ALA A 133 -8.44 -18.15 11.24
C ALA A 133 -8.17 -16.77 11.85
N ALA A 134 -6.99 -16.56 12.45
CA ALA A 134 -6.61 -15.28 13.04
C ALA A 134 -6.58 -14.12 12.03
N PHE A 135 -6.12 -14.36 10.79
CA PHE A 135 -6.15 -13.33 9.73
C PHE A 135 -7.56 -12.92 9.32
N LYS A 136 -8.56 -13.79 9.52
CA LYS A 136 -9.95 -13.51 9.11
C LYS A 136 -10.73 -12.65 10.11
N GLY A 137 -10.16 -12.37 11.28
CA GLY A 137 -10.82 -11.62 12.36
C GLY A 137 -11.62 -12.52 13.28
#